data_AF-A0A538FQH8-F1
#
_entry.id   AF-A0A538FQH8-F1
#
_cell.length_a   1.000
_cell.length_b   1.000
_cell.length_c   1.000
_cell.angle_alpha   90.00
_cell.angle_beta   90.00
_cell.angle_gamma   90.00
#
_symmetry.space_group_name_H-M   'P 1'
#
loop_
_entity.id
_entity.type
_entity.pdbx_description
1 polymer ?
#
loop_
_entity_poly.entity_id
_entity_poly.type
_entity_poly.pdbx_seq_one_letter_code
_entity_poly.pdbx_strand_id
1 'polypeptide(L)'
;MAGEGGRHRHLALRSCRGDEPVTAPSGPGLDQRPRPRRRSASSTGTGARVIAYVDSSVVARAYLADEPGHDDAVTLLEQSDLGLVTGTWTRIEVSSALVRATRSGRGDEVGLLALLDADLGVGGPVAVVSAPTAEVEAEAMHLVRTHGLRAMDAWHLATAQLTLPGLLEPGEEAGFASRDQAQSEVAALLGLRVI
;
A
#
# COMPACT_ATOMS: atom_id res chain seq x y z
N MET A 1 52.41 41.25 -47.39
CA MET A 1 53.37 41.51 -46.31
C MET A 1 52.61 41.60 -45.00
N ALA A 2 53.03 40.79 -44.00
CA ALA A 2 52.67 40.75 -42.56
C ALA A 2 51.16 40.56 -42.22
N GLY A 3 50.72 39.51 -41.51
CA GLY A 3 51.08 39.13 -40.12
C GLY A 3 50.05 39.79 -39.18
N GLU A 4 49.37 39.21 -38.20
CA GLU A 4 49.53 38.09 -37.26
C GLU A 4 48.08 37.67 -36.84
N GLY A 5 47.71 36.47 -36.40
CA GLY A 5 48.34 35.57 -35.43
C GLY A 5 47.53 35.60 -34.12
N GLY A 6 46.67 34.61 -33.87
CA GLY A 6 45.97 34.51 -32.58
C GLY A 6 44.84 33.47 -32.51
N ARG A 7 45.18 32.20 -32.32
CA ARG A 7 44.24 31.16 -31.87
C ARG A 7 44.88 30.28 -30.79
N HIS A 8 43.99 29.73 -29.96
CA HIS A 8 44.15 28.62 -29.01
C HIS A 8 44.49 28.98 -27.56
N ARG A 9 43.43 29.09 -26.74
CA ARG A 9 43.49 28.83 -25.30
C ARG A 9 43.16 27.36 -25.05
N HIS A 10 44.10 26.66 -24.45
CA HIS A 10 44.03 25.28 -24.02
C HIS A 10 43.48 25.26 -22.58
N LEU A 11 42.36 24.58 -22.36
CA LEU A 11 41.80 24.27 -21.05
C LEU A 11 42.50 23.01 -20.52
N ALA A 12 43.31 23.16 -19.48
CA ALA A 12 43.91 22.06 -18.74
C ALA A 12 43.16 21.83 -17.41
N LEU A 13 42.90 20.56 -17.16
CA LEU A 13 42.04 19.97 -16.13
C LEU A 13 42.58 20.21 -14.71
N ARG A 14 41.69 20.60 -13.79
CA ARG A 14 41.96 20.56 -12.34
C ARG A 14 41.72 19.13 -11.83
N SER A 15 42.78 18.58 -11.24
CA SER A 15 42.79 17.34 -10.45
C SER A 15 42.17 17.62 -9.07
N CYS A 16 41.13 16.86 -8.72
CA CYS A 16 40.62 16.74 -7.35
C CYS A 16 40.35 15.25 -7.08
N ARG A 17 41.22 14.59 -6.32
CA ARG A 17 40.88 13.39 -5.53
C ARG A 17 41.70 13.42 -4.24
N GLY A 18 41.06 13.83 -3.16
CA GLY A 18 41.41 13.45 -1.80
C GLY A 18 40.30 12.53 -1.32
N ASP A 19 40.63 11.26 -1.12
CA ASP A 19 39.80 10.25 -0.48
C ASP A 19 39.95 10.41 1.04
N GLU A 20 38.83 10.62 1.74
CA GLU A 20 38.68 10.38 3.19
C GLU A 20 37.28 9.76 3.37
N PRO A 21 37.16 8.55 3.96
CA PRO A 21 35.88 7.89 4.14
C PRO A 21 35.14 8.50 5.35
N VAL A 22 34.08 9.26 5.08
CA VAL A 22 33.15 9.69 6.12
C VAL A 22 32.32 8.48 6.56
N THR A 23 32.53 8.06 7.81
CA THR A 23 31.70 7.09 8.51
C THR A 23 30.31 7.68 8.73
N ALA A 24 29.29 7.00 8.21
CA ALA A 24 27.90 7.41 8.36
C ALA A 24 27.41 7.17 9.80
N PRO A 25 26.60 8.07 10.38
CA PRO A 25 26.00 7.87 11.69
C PRO A 25 24.88 6.83 11.61
N SER A 26 24.90 5.88 12.54
CA SER A 26 23.84 4.91 12.79
C SER A 26 22.52 5.64 13.10
N GLY A 27 21.58 5.60 12.16
CA GLY A 27 20.22 6.10 12.36
C GLY A 27 19.44 5.23 13.37
N PRO A 28 18.35 5.76 13.95
CA PRO A 28 17.53 5.03 14.91
C PRO A 28 16.95 3.78 14.24
N GLY A 29 17.04 2.67 14.95
CA GLY A 29 16.72 1.34 14.45
C GLY A 29 15.31 1.28 13.86
N LEU A 30 15.22 0.63 12.70
CA LEU A 30 13.98 0.08 12.18
C LEU A 30 13.41 -0.82 13.28
N ASP A 31 12.37 -0.37 13.98
CA ASP A 31 11.61 -1.21 14.89
C ASP A 31 11.09 -2.40 14.08
N GLN A 32 11.72 -3.55 14.30
CA GLN A 32 11.33 -4.80 13.67
C GLN A 32 9.96 -5.17 14.23
N ARG A 33 8.90 -4.94 13.44
CA ARG A 33 7.58 -5.45 13.80
C ARG A 33 7.65 -6.97 14.01
N PRO A 34 7.14 -7.50 15.13
CA PRO A 34 7.07 -8.93 15.35
C PRO A 34 6.30 -9.62 14.20
N ARG A 35 6.89 -10.66 13.61
CA ARG A 35 6.22 -11.42 12.55
C ARG A 35 4.93 -12.07 13.10
N PRO A 36 3.77 -11.91 12.44
CA PRO A 36 2.56 -12.60 12.87
C PRO A 36 2.75 -14.11 12.77
N ARG A 37 2.38 -14.83 13.84
CA ARG A 37 2.46 -16.29 13.91
C ARG A 37 1.50 -16.91 12.91
N ARG A 38 2.03 -17.85 12.11
CA ARG A 38 1.29 -18.74 11.22
C ARG A 38 0.10 -19.37 11.96
N ARG A 39 -1.13 -19.10 11.49
CA ARG A 39 -2.38 -19.66 12.06
C ARG A 39 -2.28 -21.19 12.16
N SER A 40 -2.31 -21.69 13.39
CA SER A 40 -2.75 -23.06 13.66
C SER A 40 -4.27 -23.05 13.70
N ALA A 41 -4.90 -23.94 12.93
CA ALA A 41 -6.34 -24.08 12.88
C ALA A 41 -6.87 -24.67 14.20
N SER A 42 -7.13 -23.81 15.18
CA SER A 42 -8.01 -24.13 16.33
C SER A 42 -8.39 -22.86 17.08
N SER A 43 -9.46 -22.19 16.62
CA SER A 43 -10.19 -21.28 17.49
C SER A 43 -11.69 -21.49 17.27
N THR A 44 -12.26 -22.30 18.14
CA THR A 44 -13.70 -22.34 18.45
C THR A 44 -14.09 -21.00 19.09
N GLY A 45 -14.33 -19.99 18.27
CA GLY A 45 -14.88 -18.69 18.69
C GLY A 45 -16.17 -18.47 17.94
N THR A 46 -17.27 -18.27 18.68
CA THR A 46 -18.65 -18.14 18.18
C THR A 46 -18.96 -16.78 17.54
N GLY A 47 -17.93 -15.97 17.22
CA GLY A 47 -18.08 -14.74 16.46
C GLY A 47 -17.85 -15.02 14.97
N ALA A 48 -18.70 -14.44 14.10
CA ALA A 48 -18.49 -14.50 12.66
C ALA A 48 -17.07 -14.00 12.33
N ARG A 49 -16.28 -14.82 11.64
CA ARG A 49 -14.97 -14.39 11.15
C ARG A 49 -15.18 -13.45 9.97
N VAL A 50 -14.40 -12.37 9.89
CA VAL A 50 -14.53 -11.37 8.83
C VAL A 50 -13.40 -11.54 7.83
N ILE A 51 -13.73 -11.58 6.54
CA ILE A 51 -12.75 -11.38 5.46
C ILE A 51 -12.92 -9.97 4.94
N ALA A 52 -11.90 -9.14 5.16
CA ALA A 52 -11.92 -7.72 4.89
C ALA A 52 -11.10 -7.36 3.65
N TYR A 53 -11.71 -6.64 2.72
CA TYR A 53 -10.97 -5.95 1.69
C TYR A 53 -10.41 -4.64 2.26
N VAL A 54 -9.10 -4.46 2.17
CA VAL A 54 -8.39 -3.29 2.69
C VAL A 54 -8.00 -2.39 1.51
N ASP A 55 -8.54 -1.18 1.48
CA ASP A 55 -8.22 -0.17 0.49
C ASP A 55 -6.76 0.32 0.60
N SER A 56 -6.20 0.80 -0.52
CA SER A 56 -4.82 1.26 -0.56
C SER A 56 -4.53 2.42 0.40
N SER A 57 -5.54 3.23 0.70
CA SER A 57 -5.43 4.34 1.64
C SER A 57 -5.18 3.88 3.09
N VAL A 58 -5.67 2.70 3.48
CA VAL A 58 -5.37 2.07 4.77
C VAL A 58 -3.98 1.44 4.76
N VAL A 59 -3.67 0.68 3.71
CA VAL A 59 -2.36 0.03 3.58
C VAL A 59 -1.24 1.07 3.60
N ALA A 60 -1.35 2.16 2.83
CA ALA A 60 -0.32 3.21 2.77
C ALA A 60 -0.04 3.84 4.14
N ARG A 61 -1.07 4.10 4.95
CA ARG A 61 -0.90 4.74 6.25
C ARG A 61 -0.27 3.82 7.29
N ALA A 62 -0.36 2.49 7.14
CA ALA A 62 0.35 1.55 8.01
C ALA A 62 1.88 1.66 7.91
N TYR A 63 2.41 2.32 6.87
CA TYR A 63 3.84 2.53 6.64
C TYR A 63 4.33 3.94 6.96
N LEU A 64 3.42 4.91 7.05
CA LEU A 64 3.75 6.32 7.23
C LEU A 64 3.41 6.76 8.65
N ALA A 65 4.40 6.70 9.54
CA ALA A 65 4.21 6.87 11.00
C ALA A 65 3.58 8.21 11.43
N ASP A 66 3.73 9.24 10.62
CA ASP A 66 3.20 10.58 10.86
C ASP A 66 1.82 10.82 10.21
N GLU A 67 1.25 9.84 9.52
CA GLU A 67 -0.13 9.94 9.01
C GLU A 67 -1.15 9.76 10.15
N PRO A 68 -2.21 10.60 10.20
CA PRO A 68 -3.32 10.37 11.13
C PRO A 68 -3.93 8.97 10.95
N GLY A 69 -4.05 8.24 12.06
CA GLY A 69 -4.54 6.84 12.08
C GLY A 69 -3.51 5.83 11.57
N HIS A 70 -2.22 6.14 11.64
CA HIS A 70 -1.15 5.15 11.46
C HIS A 70 -1.36 3.96 12.40
N ASP A 71 -1.45 4.20 13.71
CA ASP A 71 -1.56 3.16 14.74
C ASP A 71 -2.78 2.25 14.52
N ASP A 72 -3.91 2.82 14.11
CA ASP A 72 -5.11 2.06 13.77
C ASP A 72 -4.89 1.16 12.53
N ALA A 73 -4.20 1.68 11.51
CA ALA A 73 -3.86 0.91 10.32
C ALA A 73 -2.91 -0.25 10.64
N VAL A 74 -1.91 0.01 11.49
CA VAL A 74 -0.96 -1.01 11.96
C VAL A 74 -1.69 -2.09 12.73
N THR A 75 -2.52 -1.69 13.68
CA THR A 75 -3.33 -2.60 14.50
C THR A 75 -4.21 -3.48 13.62
N LEU A 76 -4.87 -2.89 12.61
CA LEU A 76 -5.69 -3.63 11.65
C LEU A 76 -4.86 -4.67 10.87
N LEU A 77 -3.68 -4.31 10.37
CA LEU A 77 -2.83 -5.25 9.62
C LEU A 77 -2.25 -6.39 10.50
N GLU A 78 -2.17 -6.18 11.82
CA GLU A 78 -1.68 -7.17 12.79
C GLU A 78 -2.80 -8.05 13.37
N GLN A 79 -4.08 -7.74 13.11
CA GLN A 79 -5.23 -8.50 13.60
C GLN A 79 -5.33 -9.89 12.97
N SER A 80 -4.91 -10.91 13.72
CA SER A 80 -4.87 -12.32 13.27
C SER A 80 -6.23 -13.01 13.13
N ASP A 81 -7.30 -12.40 13.63
CA ASP A 81 -8.67 -12.88 13.55
C ASP A 81 -9.41 -12.43 12.29
N LEU A 82 -8.86 -11.43 11.57
CA LEU A 82 -9.35 -11.00 10.26
C LEU A 82 -8.60 -11.68 9.11
N GLY A 83 -9.32 -12.08 8.08
CA GLY A 83 -8.72 -12.42 6.78
C GLY A 83 -8.58 -11.15 5.96
N LEU A 84 -7.37 -10.63 5.77
CA LEU A 84 -7.16 -9.39 5.01
C LEU A 84 -6.84 -9.68 3.55
N VAL A 85 -7.57 -9.01 2.66
CA VAL A 85 -7.32 -9.04 1.22
C VAL A 85 -7.23 -7.64 0.63
N THR A 86 -6.59 -7.48 -0.51
CA THR A 86 -6.56 -6.21 -1.25
C THR A 86 -6.44 -6.44 -2.75
N GLY A 87 -6.68 -5.42 -3.58
CA GLY A 87 -6.60 -5.51 -5.03
C GLY A 87 -5.18 -5.40 -5.58
N THR A 88 -5.00 -5.81 -6.84
CA THR A 88 -3.71 -5.70 -7.55
C THR A 88 -3.21 -4.26 -7.71
N TRP A 89 -4.12 -3.27 -7.78
CA TRP A 89 -3.78 -1.85 -7.87
C TRP A 89 -3.15 -1.29 -6.59
N THR A 90 -3.42 -1.88 -5.43
CA THR A 90 -2.89 -1.43 -4.14
C THR A 90 -1.38 -1.34 -4.15
N ARG A 91 -0.68 -2.31 -4.77
CA ARG A 91 0.78 -2.27 -4.85
C ARG A 91 1.28 -1.03 -5.58
N ILE A 92 0.62 -0.64 -6.68
CA ILE A 92 0.99 0.53 -7.48
C ILE A 92 0.72 1.81 -6.69
N GLU A 93 -0.47 1.93 -6.12
CA GLU A 93 -0.89 3.13 -5.40
C GLU A 93 -0.05 3.38 -4.16
N VAL A 94 0.15 2.34 -3.34
CA VAL A 94 0.94 2.43 -2.11
C VAL A 94 2.41 2.69 -2.45
N SER A 95 3.00 1.98 -3.41
CA SER A 95 4.38 2.27 -3.85
C SER A 95 4.54 3.73 -4.26
N SER A 96 3.57 4.27 -5.02
CA SER A 96 3.60 5.67 -5.43
C SER A 96 3.54 6.64 -4.24
N ALA A 97 2.76 6.30 -3.20
CA ALA A 97 2.64 7.10 -1.99
C ALA A 97 3.93 7.07 -1.17
N LEU A 98 4.54 5.91 -1.00
CA LEU A 98 5.81 5.73 -0.28
C LEU A 98 6.97 6.46 -0.97
N VAL A 99 7.08 6.35 -2.30
CA VAL A 99 8.09 7.08 -3.07
C VAL A 99 7.89 8.60 -2.97
N ARG A 100 6.64 9.08 -2.93
CA ARG A 100 6.39 10.52 -2.71
C ARG A 100 6.78 10.96 -1.30
N ALA A 101 6.47 10.16 -0.28
CA ALA A 101 6.79 10.48 1.12
C ALA A 101 8.31 10.50 1.37
N THR A 102 9.04 9.52 0.83
CA THR A 102 10.50 9.42 0.96
C THR A 102 11.22 10.58 0.26
N ARG A 103 10.71 11.03 -0.90
CA ARG A 103 11.19 12.27 -1.55
C ARG A 103 10.99 13.53 -0.73
N SER A 104 10.02 13.55 0.18
CA SER A 104 9.85 14.63 1.16
C SER A 104 10.57 14.36 2.48
N GLY A 105 11.49 13.40 2.52
CA GLY A 105 12.32 13.07 3.68
C GLY A 105 11.66 12.14 4.71
N ARG A 106 10.53 11.51 4.37
CA ARG A 106 9.80 10.60 5.27
C ARG A 106 10.18 9.15 4.99
N GLY A 107 11.19 8.65 5.71
CA GLY A 107 11.59 7.24 5.71
C GLY A 107 12.58 6.85 4.61
N ASP A 108 12.98 5.57 4.63
CA ASP A 108 13.88 4.97 3.64
C ASP A 108 13.08 4.29 2.52
N GLU A 109 13.26 4.72 1.28
CA GLU A 109 12.49 4.22 0.12
C GLU A 109 12.68 2.72 -0.07
N VAL A 110 13.92 2.24 -0.01
CA VAL A 110 14.24 0.82 -0.26
C VAL A 110 13.61 -0.06 0.83
N GLY A 111 13.78 0.32 2.11
CA GLY A 111 13.19 -0.40 3.23
C GLY A 111 11.66 -0.42 3.21
N LEU A 112 11.02 0.71 2.91
CA LEU A 112 9.55 0.80 2.86
C LEU A 112 8.95 -0.03 1.73
N LEU A 113 9.54 0.01 0.53
CA LEU A 113 9.06 -0.81 -0.59
C LEU A 113 9.30 -2.31 -0.34
N ALA A 114 10.43 -2.68 0.26
CA ALA A 114 10.69 -4.07 0.63
C ALA A 114 9.69 -4.59 1.69
N LEU A 115 9.28 -3.74 2.63
CA LEU A 115 8.27 -4.10 3.63
C LEU A 115 6.88 -4.26 2.97
N LEU A 116 6.48 -3.34 2.10
CA LEU A 116 5.25 -3.47 1.30
C LEU A 116 5.23 -4.78 0.50
N ASP A 117 6.35 -5.12 -0.14
CA ASP A 117 6.46 -6.34 -0.94
C ASP A 117 6.38 -7.61 -0.09
N ALA A 118 6.90 -7.57 1.14
CA ALA A 118 6.75 -8.67 2.09
C ALA A 118 5.31 -8.81 2.55
N ASP A 119 4.62 -7.70 2.82
CA ASP A 119 3.27 -7.73 3.38
C ASP A 119 2.20 -8.15 2.36
N LEU A 120 2.37 -7.74 1.10
CA LEU A 120 1.52 -8.13 -0.04
C LEU A 120 2.03 -9.40 -0.77
N GLY A 121 3.13 -9.97 -0.29
CA GLY A 121 3.77 -11.16 -0.85
C GLY A 121 3.07 -12.46 -0.46
N VAL A 122 3.52 -13.57 -1.06
CA VAL A 122 3.03 -14.91 -0.69
C VAL A 122 3.38 -15.18 0.77
N GLY A 123 2.35 -15.42 1.59
CA GLY A 123 2.49 -15.65 3.02
C GLY A 123 2.60 -14.39 3.88
N GLY A 124 2.45 -13.21 3.29
CA GLY A 124 2.24 -11.95 4.01
C GLY A 124 0.86 -11.87 4.69
N PRO A 125 0.64 -10.90 5.59
CA PRO A 125 -0.61 -10.69 6.30
C PRO A 125 -1.78 -10.28 5.40
N VAL A 126 -1.53 -9.72 4.21
CA VAL A 126 -2.58 -9.26 3.28
C VAL A 126 -2.48 -10.00 1.96
N ALA A 127 -3.50 -10.80 1.63
CA ALA A 127 -3.54 -11.50 0.36
C ALA A 127 -3.96 -10.58 -0.79
N VAL A 128 -3.31 -10.68 -1.94
CA VAL A 128 -3.69 -9.91 -3.13
C VAL A 128 -4.67 -10.72 -3.97
N VAL A 129 -5.84 -10.12 -4.24
CA VAL A 129 -6.92 -10.71 -5.03
C VAL A 129 -7.14 -9.95 -6.33
N SER A 130 -7.70 -10.64 -7.31
CA SER A 130 -8.03 -10.06 -8.62
C SER A 130 -9.32 -10.67 -9.15
N ALA A 131 -10.09 -9.87 -9.88
CA ALA A 131 -11.20 -10.31 -10.72
C ALA A 131 -10.89 -9.95 -12.19
N PRO A 132 -11.62 -10.51 -13.18
CA PRO A 132 -11.45 -10.15 -14.58
C PRO A 132 -11.59 -8.63 -14.78
N THR A 133 -10.60 -8.00 -15.40
CA THR A 133 -10.52 -6.52 -15.54
C THR A 133 -11.78 -5.91 -16.14
N ALA A 134 -12.37 -6.56 -17.16
CA ALA A 134 -13.58 -6.06 -17.81
C ALA A 134 -14.81 -6.04 -16.86
N GLU A 135 -14.90 -7.00 -15.94
CA GLU A 135 -15.97 -7.04 -14.94
C GLU A 135 -15.77 -5.96 -13.88
N VAL A 136 -14.53 -5.79 -13.41
CA VAL A 136 -14.17 -4.72 -12.46
C VAL A 136 -14.45 -3.35 -13.06
N GLU A 137 -14.08 -3.12 -14.33
CA GLU A 137 -14.32 -1.85 -15.01
C GLU A 137 -15.82 -1.56 -15.16
N ALA A 138 -16.60 -2.57 -15.56
CA ALA A 138 -18.05 -2.42 -15.70
C ALA A 138 -18.72 -2.08 -14.35
N GLU A 139 -18.35 -2.79 -13.29
CA GLU A 139 -18.90 -2.55 -11.94
C GLU A 139 -18.42 -1.21 -11.36
N ALA A 140 -17.13 -0.88 -11.51
CA ALA A 140 -16.61 0.41 -11.07
C ALA A 140 -17.30 1.57 -11.79
N MET A 141 -17.52 1.47 -13.11
CA MET A 141 -18.28 2.45 -13.88
C MET A 141 -19.72 2.58 -13.36
N HIS A 142 -20.36 1.47 -12.99
CA HIS A 142 -21.69 1.50 -12.38
C HIS A 142 -21.67 2.25 -11.04
N LEU A 143 -20.71 1.95 -10.16
CA LEU A 143 -20.55 2.60 -8.86
C LEU A 143 -20.26 4.10 -8.99
N VAL A 144 -19.40 4.51 -9.92
CA VAL A 144 -19.12 5.93 -10.21
C VAL A 144 -20.39 6.66 -10.61
N ARG A 145 -21.19 6.08 -11.52
CA ARG A 145 -22.42 6.73 -12.02
C ARG A 145 -23.53 6.79 -10.98
N THR A 146 -23.61 5.80 -10.11
CA THR A 146 -24.71 5.68 -9.13
C THR A 146 -24.40 6.44 -7.84
N HIS A 147 -23.14 6.46 -7.42
CA HIS A 147 -22.73 7.00 -6.11
C HIS A 147 -21.76 8.18 -6.19
N GLY A 148 -21.26 8.54 -7.37
CA GLY A 148 -20.37 9.69 -7.55
C GLY A 148 -18.96 9.48 -6.97
N LEU A 149 -18.53 8.24 -6.79
CA LEU A 149 -17.20 7.90 -6.29
C LEU A 149 -16.10 8.29 -7.29
N ARG A 150 -14.87 8.46 -6.79
CA ARG A 150 -13.70 8.56 -7.68
C ARG A 150 -13.46 7.20 -8.34
N ALA A 151 -12.88 7.22 -9.53
CA ALA A 151 -12.69 6.00 -10.33
C ALA A 151 -11.92 4.90 -9.58
N MET A 152 -10.85 5.25 -8.86
CA MET A 152 -10.07 4.26 -8.10
C MET A 152 -10.82 3.75 -6.86
N ASP A 153 -11.52 4.62 -6.14
CA ASP A 153 -12.35 4.21 -4.99
C ASP A 153 -13.43 3.20 -5.43
N ALA A 154 -14.07 3.47 -6.57
CA ALA A 154 -15.02 2.56 -7.21
C ALA A 154 -14.35 1.26 -7.70
N TRP A 155 -13.11 1.34 -8.21
CA TRP A 155 -12.35 0.15 -8.62
C TRP A 155 -12.08 -0.79 -7.45
N HIS A 156 -11.69 -0.25 -6.29
CA HIS A 156 -11.47 -1.04 -5.08
C HIS A 156 -12.76 -1.70 -4.59
N LEU A 157 -13.87 -0.96 -4.55
CA LEU A 157 -15.17 -1.52 -4.17
C LEU A 157 -15.66 -2.59 -5.15
N ALA A 158 -15.55 -2.34 -6.46
CA ALA A 158 -15.88 -3.32 -7.48
C ALA A 158 -15.05 -4.60 -7.33
N THR A 159 -13.74 -4.46 -7.09
CA THR A 159 -12.86 -5.60 -6.83
C THR A 159 -13.32 -6.36 -5.58
N ALA A 160 -13.65 -5.66 -4.50
CA ALA A 160 -14.14 -6.28 -3.27
C ALA A 160 -15.45 -7.06 -3.52
N GLN A 161 -16.44 -6.46 -4.18
CA GLN A 161 -17.72 -7.09 -4.49
C GLN A 161 -17.59 -8.34 -5.35
N LEU A 162 -16.66 -8.33 -6.31
CA LEU A 162 -16.46 -9.46 -7.23
C LEU A 162 -15.65 -10.60 -6.60
N THR A 163 -14.81 -10.30 -5.60
CA THR A 163 -13.88 -11.30 -5.03
C THR A 163 -14.32 -11.85 -3.68
N LEU A 164 -14.81 -11.00 -2.77
CA LEU A 164 -15.16 -11.42 -1.41
C LEU A 164 -16.19 -12.56 -1.35
N PRO A 165 -17.28 -12.58 -2.15
CA PRO A 165 -18.24 -13.69 -2.10
C PRO A 165 -17.64 -15.06 -2.37
N GLY A 166 -16.59 -15.15 -3.20
CA GLY A 166 -15.89 -16.40 -3.50
C GLY A 166 -14.86 -16.82 -2.45
N LEU A 167 -14.61 -15.97 -1.45
CA LEU A 167 -13.64 -16.22 -0.38
C LEU A 167 -14.30 -16.61 0.95
N LEU A 168 -15.57 -16.26 1.14
CA LEU A 168 -16.29 -16.49 2.39
C LEU A 168 -16.71 -17.96 2.56
N GLU A 169 -16.53 -18.47 3.77
CA GLU A 169 -17.14 -19.71 4.25
C GLU A 169 -18.47 -19.44 5.00
N PRO A 170 -19.32 -20.46 5.22
CA PRO A 170 -20.55 -20.30 5.98
C PRO A 170 -20.33 -19.72 7.39
N GLY A 171 -20.99 -18.60 7.68
CA GLY A 171 -20.86 -17.88 8.94
C GLY A 171 -19.74 -16.83 8.97
N GLU A 172 -19.06 -16.60 7.84
CA GLU A 172 -18.14 -15.48 7.68
C GLU A 172 -18.84 -14.24 7.09
N GLU A 173 -18.31 -13.06 7.41
CA GLU A 173 -18.81 -11.77 6.92
C GLU A 173 -17.80 -11.09 5.99
N ALA A 174 -18.30 -10.42 4.95
CA ALA A 174 -17.48 -9.56 4.11
C ALA A 174 -17.29 -8.19 4.78
N GLY A 175 -16.04 -7.74 4.87
CA GLY A 175 -15.67 -6.43 5.39
C GLY A 175 -15.00 -5.54 4.34
N PHE A 176 -14.99 -4.24 4.60
CA PHE A 176 -14.28 -3.23 3.81
C PHE A 176 -13.66 -2.19 4.72
N ALA A 177 -12.37 -1.93 4.56
CA ALA A 177 -11.62 -0.92 5.33
C ALA A 177 -11.10 0.17 4.39
N SER A 178 -11.49 1.42 4.63
CA SER A 178 -11.03 2.60 3.89
C SER A 178 -10.89 3.83 4.79
N ARG A 179 -10.08 4.80 4.36
CA ARG A 179 -10.01 6.13 4.98
C ARG A 179 -11.04 7.10 4.40
N ASP A 180 -11.57 6.78 3.24
CA ASP A 180 -12.52 7.62 2.54
C ASP A 180 -13.93 7.33 3.06
N GLN A 181 -14.54 8.35 3.66
CA GLN A 181 -15.86 8.23 4.27
C GLN A 181 -16.94 7.93 3.22
N ALA A 182 -16.86 8.54 2.03
CA ALA A 182 -17.84 8.31 0.98
C ALA A 182 -17.73 6.89 0.42
N GLN A 183 -16.50 6.38 0.23
CA GLN A 183 -16.27 4.99 -0.16
C GLN A 183 -16.79 4.02 0.91
N SER A 184 -16.56 4.31 2.20
CA SER A 184 -17.01 3.47 3.31
C SER A 184 -18.55 3.44 3.44
N GLU A 185 -19.21 4.57 3.22
CA GLU A 185 -20.67 4.64 3.17
C GLU A 185 -21.24 3.80 2.03
N VAL A 186 -20.64 3.87 0.84
CA VAL A 186 -21.04 3.00 -0.27
C VAL A 186 -20.76 1.53 0.04
N ALA A 187 -19.64 1.19 0.66
CA ALA A 187 -19.36 -0.18 1.11
C ALA A 187 -20.48 -0.73 2.00
N ALA A 188 -20.92 0.07 2.98
CA ALA A 188 -22.02 -0.29 3.88
C ALA A 188 -23.34 -0.49 3.13
N LEU A 189 -23.65 0.37 2.16
CA LEU A 189 -24.84 0.24 1.30
C LEU A 189 -24.83 -1.05 0.47
N LEU A 190 -23.63 -1.53 0.10
CA LEU A 190 -23.43 -2.78 -0.63
C LEU A 190 -23.41 -4.02 0.28
N GLY A 191 -23.69 -3.85 1.58
CA GLY A 191 -23.75 -4.92 2.56
C GLY A 191 -22.39 -5.35 3.13
N LEU A 192 -21.34 -4.58 2.88
CA LEU A 192 -20.02 -4.82 3.46
C LEU A 192 -19.95 -4.21 4.87
N ARG A 193 -19.42 -4.96 5.82
CA ARG A 193 -19.12 -4.42 7.15
C ARG A 193 -17.98 -3.41 7.04
N VAL A 194 -18.20 -2.16 7.41
CA VAL A 194 -17.14 -1.15 7.51
C VAL A 194 -16.28 -1.45 8.75
N ILE A 195 -14.96 -1.43 8.56
CA ILE A 195 -13.94 -1.69 9.59
C ILE A 195 -13.16 -0.43 9.89
#